data_AF-A0A9J6EAR2-F1
#
_entry.id   AF-A0A9J6EAR2-F1
#
_cell.length_a   1.000
_cell.length_b   1.000
_cell.length_c   1.000
_cell.angle_alpha   90.00
_cell.angle_beta   90.00
_cell.angle_gamma   90.00
#
_symmetry.space_group_name_H-M   'P 1'
#
loop_
_entity.id
_entity.type
_entity.pdbx_description
1 polymer ?
#
loop_
_entity_poly.entity_id
_entity_poly.type
_entity_poly.pdbx_seq_one_letter_code
_entity_poly.pdbx_strand_id
1 'polypeptide(L)'
;MIHYGPNCQQPDMPPEQYAEKERAVLASLQVNEKQQMEIEKATRGQADNPTWHFERNMRLTASNFYAVCRRREWTPCDTLVKTLLYKKNFTSAALEHGRQLHSGYTSKKWKLLCNLADYLFTQSTDSWRRRQTD
;
A
#
# COMPACT_ATOMS: atom_id res chain seq x y z
N MET A 1 -18.84 -22.09 8.32
CA MET A 1 -18.52 -20.95 9.21
C MET A 1 -17.32 -21.37 10.04
N ILE A 2 -16.12 -20.80 9.79
CA ILE A 2 -14.93 -21.15 10.58
C ILE A 2 -15.09 -20.49 11.94
N HIS A 3 -15.55 -21.28 12.91
CA HIS A 3 -15.61 -20.93 14.33
C HIS A 3 -14.25 -21.30 14.91
N TYR A 4 -13.50 -20.34 15.45
CA TYR A 4 -12.12 -20.51 15.94
C TYR A 4 -12.04 -21.35 17.24
N GLY A 5 -13.03 -22.21 17.47
CA GLY A 5 -13.23 -22.99 18.69
C GLY A 5 -13.79 -22.14 19.84
N PRO A 6 -14.36 -22.79 20.88
CA PRO A 6 -14.82 -22.12 22.09
C PRO A 6 -13.71 -21.37 22.85
N ASN A 7 -12.45 -21.68 22.57
CA ASN A 7 -11.28 -21.13 23.27
C ASN A 7 -10.72 -19.83 22.65
N CYS A 8 -11.23 -19.35 21.51
CA CYS A 8 -10.70 -18.14 20.86
C CYS A 8 -10.93 -16.84 21.64
N GLN A 9 -11.60 -16.91 22.79
CA GLN A 9 -11.86 -15.76 23.66
C GLN A 9 -10.67 -15.45 24.60
N GLN A 10 -9.72 -16.38 24.74
CA GLN A 10 -8.55 -16.19 25.59
C GLN A 10 -7.30 -16.76 24.91
N PRO A 11 -6.10 -16.17 25.15
CA PRO A 11 -4.87 -16.74 24.64
C PRO A 11 -4.64 -18.15 25.21
N ASP A 12 -4.22 -19.10 24.37
CA ASP A 12 -3.81 -20.45 24.78
C ASP A 12 -2.42 -20.45 25.49
N MET A 13 -2.02 -19.32 26.05
CA MET A 13 -0.72 -19.12 26.69
C MET A 13 -0.86 -18.26 27.95
N PRO A 14 0.06 -18.42 28.92
CA PRO A 14 0.06 -17.60 30.12
C PRO A 14 0.06 -16.10 29.81
N PRO A 15 -0.63 -15.26 30.61
CA PRO A 15 -0.72 -13.82 30.38
C PRO A 15 0.63 -13.12 30.24
N GLU A 16 1.63 -13.57 31.00
CA GLU A 16 3.00 -13.03 30.95
C GLU A 16 3.66 -13.28 29.58
N GLN A 17 3.57 -14.51 29.06
CA GLN A 17 4.08 -14.87 27.74
C GLN A 17 3.34 -14.13 26.63
N TYR A 18 2.03 -13.96 26.77
CA TYR A 18 1.23 -13.18 25.83
C TYR A 18 1.72 -11.73 25.77
N ALA A 19 1.86 -11.08 26.93
CA ALA A 19 2.31 -9.70 27.01
C ALA A 19 3.74 -9.52 26.46
N GLU A 20 4.62 -10.50 26.67
CA GLU A 20 5.96 -10.50 26.08
C GLU A 20 5.90 -10.57 24.55
N LYS A 21 5.12 -11.49 23.99
CA LYS A 21 4.95 -11.61 22.54
C LYS A 21 4.31 -10.37 21.93
N GLU A 22 3.30 -9.79 22.58
CA GLU A 22 2.68 -8.55 22.15
C GLU A 22 3.71 -7.42 22.03
N ARG A 23 4.53 -7.21 23.08
CA ARG A 23 5.61 -6.22 23.07
C ARG A 23 6.63 -6.49 21.97
N ALA A 24 7.03 -7.75 21.78
CA ALA A 24 7.99 -8.13 20.75
C ALA A 24 7.47 -7.85 19.34
N VAL A 25 6.20 -8.16 19.08
CA VAL A 25 5.55 -7.86 17.79
C VAL A 25 5.49 -6.36 17.57
N LEU A 26 5.00 -5.58 18.55
CA LEU A 26 4.92 -4.12 18.43
C LEU A 26 6.29 -3.48 18.18
N ALA A 27 7.34 -3.94 18.89
CA ALA A 27 8.70 -3.47 18.68
C ALA A 27 9.21 -3.81 17.26
N SER A 28 8.94 -5.01 16.75
CA SER A 28 9.35 -5.41 15.40
C SER A 28 8.69 -4.59 14.28
N LEU A 29 7.53 -4.00 14.54
CA LEU A 29 6.81 -3.17 13.58
C LEU A 29 7.33 -1.73 13.53
N GLN A 30 8.05 -1.27 14.55
CA GLN A 30 8.63 0.06 14.59
C GLN A 30 9.78 0.16 13.59
N VAL A 31 9.74 1.20 12.76
CA VAL A 31 10.73 1.44 11.72
C VAL A 31 11.19 2.89 11.77
N ASN A 32 12.50 3.10 11.76
CA ASN A 32 13.09 4.42 11.62
C ASN A 32 13.05 4.91 10.17
N GLU A 33 13.38 6.17 9.93
CA GLU A 33 13.33 6.79 8.59
C GLU A 33 14.17 6.05 7.55
N LYS A 34 15.37 5.59 7.92
CA LYS A 34 16.23 4.82 7.02
C LYS A 34 15.58 3.50 6.62
N GLN A 35 15.02 2.77 7.58
CA GLN A 35 14.30 1.52 7.33
C GLN A 35 13.05 1.76 6.48
N GLN A 36 12.33 2.86 6.69
CA GLN A 36 11.18 3.23 5.85
C GLN A 36 11.60 3.40 4.38
N MET A 37 12.72 4.08 4.13
CA MET A 37 13.27 4.23 2.77
C MET A 37 13.71 2.90 2.16
N GLU A 38 14.31 2.01 2.94
CA GLU A 38 14.73 0.68 2.49
C GLU A 38 13.53 -0.19 2.15
N ILE A 39 12.50 -0.21 3.01
CA ILE A 39 11.25 -0.93 2.77
C ILE A 39 10.54 -0.37 1.53
N GLU A 40 10.47 0.95 1.36
CA GLU A 40 9.89 1.56 0.15
C GLU A 40 10.58 1.04 -1.11
N LYS A 41 11.92 1.17 -1.17
CA LYS A 41 12.71 0.70 -2.31
C LYS A 41 12.50 -0.79 -2.58
N ALA A 42 12.55 -1.60 -1.52
CA ALA A 42 12.39 -3.04 -1.60
C ALA A 42 10.98 -3.48 -2.01
N THR A 43 9.98 -2.60 -1.94
CA THR A 43 8.57 -2.91 -2.20
C THR A 43 7.97 -2.16 -3.40
N ARG A 44 8.77 -1.43 -4.19
CA ARG A 44 8.34 -0.66 -5.39
C ARG A 44 7.58 -1.47 -6.44
N GLY A 45 7.83 -2.78 -6.54
CA GLY A 45 7.08 -3.69 -7.42
C GLY A 45 5.62 -3.94 -7.00
N GLN A 46 5.20 -3.41 -5.84
CA GLN A 46 3.82 -3.45 -5.36
C GLN A 46 3.21 -4.86 -5.42
N ALA A 47 2.12 -5.04 -6.18
CA ALA A 47 1.37 -6.29 -6.25
C ALA A 47 2.20 -7.46 -6.81
N ASP A 48 3.21 -7.18 -7.63
CA ASP A 48 4.07 -8.19 -8.24
C ASP A 48 5.28 -8.53 -7.35
N ASN A 49 5.37 -7.91 -6.17
CA ASN A 49 6.47 -8.08 -5.23
C ASN A 49 6.03 -8.86 -3.97
N PRO A 50 6.56 -10.07 -3.73
CA PRO A 50 6.26 -10.85 -2.53
C PRO A 50 6.54 -10.11 -1.21
N THR A 51 7.62 -9.32 -1.15
CA THR A 51 8.00 -8.52 0.02
C THR A 51 6.94 -7.46 0.34
N TRP A 52 6.31 -6.87 -0.68
CA TRP A 52 5.22 -5.91 -0.48
C TRP A 52 4.01 -6.56 0.17
N HIS A 53 3.70 -7.82 -0.16
CA HIS A 53 2.63 -8.58 0.50
C HIS A 53 2.96 -8.89 1.96
N PHE A 54 4.20 -9.32 2.24
CA PHE A 54 4.66 -9.60 3.60
C PHE A 54 4.53 -8.38 4.51
N GLU A 55 5.10 -7.24 4.10
CA GLU A 55 5.05 -5.98 4.86
C GLU A 55 3.61 -5.51 5.11
N ARG A 56 2.70 -5.72 4.15
CA ARG A 56 1.28 -5.34 4.27
C ARG A 56 0.43 -6.30 5.09
N ASN A 57 0.88 -7.52 5.34
CA ASN A 57 0.19 -8.46 6.22
C ASN A 57 0.49 -8.17 7.69
N MET A 58 1.67 -7.62 7.96
CA MET A 58 2.09 -7.23 9.31
C MET A 58 1.60 -5.83 9.74
N ARG A 59 1.09 -5.01 8.80
CA ARG A 59 0.77 -3.59 9.03
C ARG A 59 -0.68 -3.24 8.70
N LEU A 60 -1.25 -2.28 9.46
CA LEU A 60 -2.52 -1.65 9.10
C LEU A 60 -2.32 -0.71 7.92
N THR A 61 -2.90 -1.06 6.77
CA THR A 61 -2.80 -0.27 5.54
C THR A 61 -3.87 0.81 5.50
N ALA A 62 -3.60 1.91 4.76
CA ALA A 62 -4.55 3.02 4.62
C ALA A 62 -5.96 2.59 4.20
N SER A 63 -6.09 1.63 3.27
CA SER A 63 -7.37 1.06 2.82
C SER A 63 -8.19 0.40 3.94
N ASN A 64 -7.54 -0.05 5.00
CA ASN A 64 -8.16 -0.78 6.11
C ASN A 64 -8.29 0.11 7.36
N PHE A 65 -7.52 1.19 7.44
CA PHE A 65 -7.50 2.10 8.59
C PHE A 65 -8.88 2.68 8.89
N TYR A 66 -9.63 3.09 7.86
CA TYR A 66 -10.99 3.59 8.02
C TYR A 66 -11.93 2.59 8.71
N ALA A 67 -11.82 1.29 8.38
CA ALA A 67 -12.64 0.25 8.99
C ALA A 67 -12.31 0.06 10.48
N VAL A 68 -11.05 0.26 10.87
CA VAL A 68 -10.62 0.26 12.28
C VAL A 68 -11.23 1.46 13.01
N CYS A 69 -11.08 2.67 12.46
CA CYS A 69 -11.53 3.90 13.11
C CYS A 69 -13.07 4.00 13.24
N ARG A 70 -13.82 3.47 12.28
CA ARG A 70 -15.29 3.53 12.30
C ARG A 70 -15.93 2.43 13.16
N ARG A 71 -15.17 1.46 13.65
CA ARG A 71 -15.72 0.35 14.43
C ARG A 71 -16.33 0.91 15.72
N ARG A 72 -17.59 0.53 16.00
CA ARG A 72 -18.28 0.89 17.24
C ARG A 72 -17.82 -0.03 18.37
N GLU A 73 -17.85 0.46 19.61
CA GLU A 73 -17.39 -0.27 20.80
C GLU A 73 -18.10 -1.62 20.97
N TRP A 74 -19.42 -1.65 20.75
CA TRP A 74 -20.25 -2.85 20.87
C TRP A 74 -20.22 -3.76 19.64
N THR A 75 -19.49 -3.39 18.58
CA THR A 75 -19.29 -4.27 17.43
C THR A 75 -18.07 -5.15 17.68
N PRO A 76 -18.23 -6.50 17.73
CA PRO A 76 -17.11 -7.42 17.87
C PRO A 76 -16.05 -7.18 16.79
N CYS A 77 -14.78 -7.24 17.18
CA CYS A 77 -13.66 -7.02 16.26
C CYS A 77 -13.30 -8.26 15.43
N ASP A 78 -13.90 -9.42 15.70
CA ASP A 78 -13.56 -10.71 15.10
C ASP A 78 -13.65 -10.68 13.56
N THR A 79 -14.69 -10.07 13.01
CA THR A 79 -14.90 -9.98 11.56
C THR A 79 -13.86 -9.07 10.90
N LEU A 80 -13.50 -7.98 11.57
CA LEU A 80 -12.46 -7.06 11.11
C LEU A 80 -11.09 -7.75 11.13
N VAL A 81 -10.74 -8.41 12.23
CA VAL A 81 -9.49 -9.17 12.39
C VAL A 81 -9.40 -10.27 11.33
N LYS A 82 -10.48 -11.02 11.09
CA LYS A 82 -10.53 -12.03 10.01
C LYS A 82 -10.24 -11.41 8.64
N THR A 83 -10.79 -10.23 8.35
CA THR A 83 -10.58 -9.54 7.08
C THR A 83 -9.14 -9.03 6.93
N LEU A 84 -8.52 -8.62 8.03
CA LEU A 84 -7.12 -8.17 8.05
C LEU A 84 -6.14 -9.33 7.88
N LEU A 85 -6.36 -10.44 8.58
CA LEU A 85 -5.48 -11.62 8.58
C LEU A 85 -5.65 -12.48 7.32
N TYR A 86 -6.88 -12.66 6.84
CA TYR A 86 -7.22 -13.55 5.74
C TYR A 86 -7.78 -12.75 4.55
N LYS A 87 -6.92 -11.90 3.97
CA LYS A 87 -7.27 -11.14 2.77
C LYS A 87 -7.67 -12.11 1.65
N LYS A 88 -8.91 -11.98 1.17
CA LYS A 88 -9.38 -12.73 0.00
C LYS A 88 -8.87 -12.06 -1.26
N ASN A 89 -8.29 -12.87 -2.16
CA ASN A 89 -8.05 -12.43 -3.52
C ASN A 89 -9.40 -12.22 -4.20
N PHE A 90 -9.64 -10.99 -4.66
CA PHE A 90 -10.86 -10.62 -5.37
C PHE A 90 -10.48 -10.03 -6.72
N THR A 91 -11.07 -10.60 -7.77
CA THR A 91 -10.90 -10.17 -9.16
C THR A 91 -12.28 -9.91 -9.74
N SER A 92 -12.48 -8.75 -10.33
CA SER A 92 -13.72 -8.39 -11.03
C SER A 92 -13.40 -7.63 -12.32
N ALA A 93 -14.33 -7.65 -13.27
CA ALA A 93 -14.17 -6.89 -14.53
C ALA A 93 -13.93 -5.39 -14.27
N ALA A 94 -14.58 -4.81 -13.26
CA ALA A 94 -14.37 -3.42 -12.87
C ALA A 94 -12.94 -3.17 -12.33
N LEU A 95 -12.39 -4.10 -11.54
CA LEU A 95 -11.02 -4.02 -11.04
C LEU A 95 -9.99 -4.12 -12.16
N GLU A 96 -10.20 -5.05 -13.09
CA GLU A 96 -9.33 -5.25 -14.25
C GLU A 96 -9.36 -4.01 -15.16
N HIS A 97 -10.55 -3.50 -15.45
CA HIS A 97 -10.73 -2.25 -16.19
C HIS A 97 -10.04 -1.06 -15.51
N GLY A 98 -10.15 -0.96 -14.18
CA GLY A 98 -9.46 0.07 -13.39
C GLY A 98 -7.93 -0.03 -13.50
N ARG A 99 -7.38 -1.25 -13.46
CA ARG A 99 -5.93 -1.50 -13.62
C ARG A 99 -5.43 -1.10 -15.00
N GLN A 100 -6.17 -1.48 -16.04
CA GLN A 100 -5.85 -1.16 -17.44
C GLN A 100 -5.92 0.36 -17.70
N LEU A 101 -6.96 1.03 -17.21
CA LEU A 101 -7.08 2.47 -17.28
C LEU A 101 -5.93 3.17 -16.56
N HIS A 102 -5.59 2.74 -15.34
CA HIS A 102 -4.52 3.38 -14.58
C HIS A 102 -3.20 3.37 -15.35
N SER A 103 -2.82 2.22 -15.89
CA SER A 103 -1.63 2.07 -16.74
C SER A 103 -1.69 2.96 -17.99
N GLY A 104 -2.84 2.95 -18.68
CA GLY A 104 -3.07 3.75 -19.89
C GLY A 104 -3.03 5.26 -19.66
N TYR A 105 -3.66 5.76 -18.60
CA TYR A 105 -3.65 7.19 -18.26
C TYR A 105 -2.26 7.68 -17.87
N THR A 106 -1.51 6.92 -17.07
CA THR A 106 -0.14 7.30 -16.70
C THR A 106 0.75 7.39 -17.93
N SER A 107 0.64 6.43 -18.86
CA SER A 107 1.44 6.41 -20.09
C SER A 107 1.08 7.57 -21.04
N LYS A 108 -0.22 7.82 -21.26
CA LYS A 108 -0.69 8.93 -22.11
C LYS A 108 -0.32 10.30 -21.53
N LYS A 109 -0.54 10.50 -20.23
CA LYS A 109 -0.18 11.74 -19.53
C LYS A 109 1.32 11.98 -19.56
N TRP A 110 2.13 10.94 -19.33
CA TRP A 110 3.59 11.01 -19.44
C TRP A 110 4.03 11.42 -20.86
N LYS A 111 3.53 10.74 -21.90
CA LYS A 111 3.82 11.11 -23.30
C LYS A 111 3.44 12.55 -23.63
N LEU A 112 2.28 13.00 -23.17
CA LEU A 112 1.85 14.39 -23.38
C LEU A 112 2.81 15.39 -22.73
N LEU A 113 3.27 15.10 -21.52
CA LEU A 113 4.22 15.95 -20.80
C LEU A 113 5.60 15.95 -21.47
N CYS A 114 6.09 14.80 -21.95
CA CYS A 114 7.33 14.73 -22.73
C CYS A 114 7.22 15.58 -24.01
N ASN A 115 6.15 15.40 -24.78
CA ASN A 115 5.94 16.17 -26.02
C ASN A 115 5.86 17.68 -25.74
N LEU A 116 5.20 18.09 -24.65
CA LEU A 116 5.13 19.49 -24.25
C LEU A 116 6.50 20.05 -23.85
N ALA A 117 7.30 19.28 -23.11
CA ALA A 117 8.66 19.65 -22.75
C ALA A 117 9.55 19.83 -23.98
N ASP A 118 9.50 18.90 -24.94
CA ASP A 118 10.27 18.98 -26.18
C ASP A 118 9.86 20.19 -27.04
N TYR A 119 8.55 20.47 -27.12
CA TYR A 119 8.03 21.65 -27.82
C TYR A 119 8.54 22.96 -27.20
N LEU A 120 8.45 23.10 -25.88
CA LEU A 120 8.92 24.29 -25.16
C LEU A 120 10.45 24.46 -25.30
N PHE A 121 11.20 23.36 -25.28
CA PHE A 121 12.65 23.39 -25.51
C PHE A 121 12.98 23.86 -26.93
N THR A 122 12.30 23.31 -27.93
CA THR A 122 12.54 23.67 -29.35
C THR A 122 12.24 25.15 -29.61
N GLN A 123 11.11 25.65 -29.10
CA GLN A 123 10.74 27.07 -29.20
C GLN A 123 11.75 27.99 -28.49
N SER A 124 12.28 27.56 -27.34
CA SER A 124 13.32 28.29 -26.61
C SER A 124 14.63 28.37 -27.39
N THR A 125 15.06 27.25 -27.99
CA THR A 125 16.29 27.19 -28.81
C THR A 125 16.17 27.97 -30.12
N ASP A 126 14.99 27.95 -30.76
CA ASP A 126 14.74 28.72 -31.99
C ASP A 126 14.66 30.23 -31.72
N SER A 127 14.11 30.64 -30.57
CA SER A 127 14.13 32.04 -30.11
C SER A 127 15.51 32.53 -29.69
N TRP A 128 16.42 31.65 -29.31
CA TRP A 128 17.82 32.00 -29.05
C TRP A 128 18.62 32.09 -30.36
N ARG A 129 18.42 31.14 -31.29
CA ARG A 129 19.10 31.11 -32.60
C ARG A 129 18.72 32.30 -33.49
N ARG A 130 17.46 32.74 -33.50
CA ARG A 130 17.01 33.93 -34.26
C ARG A 130 17.61 35.25 -33.75
N ARG A 131 18.01 35.33 -32.48
CA ARG A 131 18.62 36.54 -31.89
C ARG A 131 20.12 36.70 -32.19
N GLN A 132 20.75 35.70 -32.79
CA GLN A 132 22.17 35.77 -33.18
C GLN A 132 22.39 36.01 -34.68
N THR A 133 21.31 36.01 -35.46
CA THR A 133 21.35 36.25 -36.91
C THR A 133 20.89 37.66 -37.31
N ASP A 134 20.56 38.51 -36.33
CA ASP A 134 20.30 39.95 -36.47
C ASP A 134 21.49 40.73 -35.87
#